data_AF-A0A357JG69-F1
#
_entry.id   AF-A0A357JG69-F1
#
_cell.length_a   1.000
_cell.length_b   1.000
_cell.length_c   1.000
_cell.angle_alpha   90.00
_cell.angle_beta   90.00
_cell.angle_gamma   90.00
#
_symmetry.space_group_name_H-M   'P 1'
#
loop_
_entity.id
_entity.type
_entity.pdbx_description
1 polymer ?
#
loop_
_entity_poly.entity_id
_entity_poly.type
_entity_poly.pdbx_seq_one_letter_code
_entity_poly.pdbx_strand_id
1 'polypeptide(L)' 'PRVVKDTTGKELPEGFQRSEFVLEHGFLDKIIERKDLKKQINLYIDLIQNIPVRTENKA' A
#
# COMPACT_ATOMS: atom_id res chain seq x y z
N PRO A 1 1.02 -14.60 10.64
CA PRO A 1 2.10 -14.73 11.64
C PRO A 1 2.24 -16.15 12.25
N ARG A 2 1.17 -16.72 12.84
CA ARG A 2 1.25 -17.96 13.63
C ARG A 2 1.94 -19.13 12.93
N VAL A 3 1.49 -19.52 11.73
CA VAL A 3 2.07 -20.64 10.98
C VAL A 3 3.56 -20.42 10.67
N VAL A 4 3.96 -19.20 10.32
CA VAL A 4 5.36 -18.87 10.03
C VAL A 4 6.23 -18.99 11.28
N LYS A 5 5.74 -18.51 12.43
CA LYS A 5 6.40 -18.68 13.72
C LYS A 5 6.53 -20.15 14.11
N ASP A 6 5.43 -20.91 14.00
CA ASP A 6 5.37 -22.33 14.36
C ASP A 6 6.32 -23.17 13.47
N THR A 7 6.44 -22.82 12.19
CA THR A 7 7.28 -23.56 11.23
C THR A 7 8.77 -23.19 11.33
N THR A 8 9.09 -21.92 11.62
CA THR A 8 10.48 -21.44 11.69
C THR A 8 11.09 -21.58 13.08
N GLY A 9 10.27 -21.73 14.13
CA GLY A 9 10.70 -21.76 15.53
C GLY A 9 11.28 -20.43 16.02
N LYS A 10 11.11 -19.34 15.26
CA LYS A 10 11.67 -18.01 15.56
C LYS A 10 10.56 -17.03 15.91
N GLU A 11 10.85 -16.12 16.84
CA GLU A 11 10.00 -14.95 17.05
C GLU A 11 9.95 -14.10 15.79
N LEU A 12 8.78 -13.52 15.52
CA LEU A 12 8.58 -12.65 14.37
C LEU A 12 8.95 -11.21 14.75
N PRO A 13 9.53 -10.43 13.82
CA PRO A 13 9.78 -9.02 14.05
C PRO A 13 8.51 -8.26 14.45
N GLU A 14 8.67 -7.18 15.21
CA GLU A 14 7.55 -6.30 15.50
C GLU A 14 6.96 -5.75 14.20
N GLY A 15 5.63 -5.70 14.13
CA GLY A 15 4.95 -5.22 12.94
C GLY A 15 5.05 -6.15 11.73
N PHE A 16 5.57 -7.37 11.85
CA PHE A 16 5.59 -8.33 10.75
C PHE A 16 4.21 -8.46 10.08
N GLN A 17 4.16 -8.31 8.76
CA GLN A 17 2.95 -8.23 7.91
C GLN A 17 2.08 -6.97 8.06
N ARG A 18 2.48 -5.97 8.85
CA ARG A 18 1.85 -4.64 8.80
C ARG A 18 2.31 -3.88 7.56
N SER A 19 1.47 -2.96 7.08
CA SER A 19 1.74 -2.12 5.92
C SER A 19 3.09 -1.41 6.01
N GLU A 20 3.43 -0.89 7.20
CA GLU A 20 4.68 -0.17 7.45
C GLU A 20 5.90 -1.09 7.30
N PHE A 21 5.83 -2.29 7.90
CA PHE A 21 6.90 -3.28 7.81
C PHE A 21 7.14 -3.69 6.36
N VAL A 22 6.09 -3.99 5.61
CA VAL A 22 6.24 -4.44 4.22
C VAL A 22 6.67 -3.30 3.28
N LEU A 23 6.30 -2.05 3.58
CA LEU A 23 6.78 -0.86 2.88
C LEU A 23 8.29 -0.68 3.09
N GLU A 24 8.78 -0.78 4.33
CA GLU A 24 10.22 -0.68 4.66
C GLU A 24 11.07 -1.73 3.91
N HIS A 25 10.50 -2.91 3.68
CA HIS A 25 11.16 -4.01 2.95
C HIS A 25 10.96 -3.94 1.43
N GLY A 26 10.36 -2.87 0.90
CA GLY A 26 10.23 -2.62 -0.54
C GLY A 26 9.14 -3.44 -1.26
N PHE A 27 8.21 -4.05 -0.52
CA PHE A 27 7.10 -4.80 -1.11
C PHE A 27 5.89 -3.92 -1.47
N LEU A 28 5.80 -2.71 -0.90
CA LEU A 28 4.77 -1.73 -1.25
C LEU A 28 5.44 -0.46 -1.77
N ASP A 29 4.79 0.23 -2.70
CA ASP A 29 5.23 1.55 -3.16
C ASP A 29 4.77 2.67 -2.22
N LYS A 30 3.54 2.59 -1.70
CA LYS A 30 2.93 3.61 -0.83
C LYS A 30 1.88 3.01 0.11
N ILE A 31 1.73 3.67 1.27
CA ILE A 31 0.58 3.50 2.18
C ILE A 31 -0.26 4.77 2.08
N ILE A 32 -1.57 4.61 1.86
CA ILE A 32 -2.51 5.72 1.62
C ILE A 32 -3.66 5.63 2.61
N GLU A 33 -4.01 6.75 3.24
CA GLU A 33 -5.21 6.82 4.08
C GLU A 33 -6.49 6.61 3.25
N ARG A 34 -7.49 5.96 3.85
CA ARG A 34 -8.72 5.60 3.16
C ARG A 34 -9.43 6.80 2.51
N LYS A 35 -9.38 7.99 3.14
CA LYS A 35 -10.00 9.21 2.61
C LYS A 35 -9.42 9.66 1.27
N ASP A 36 -8.15 9.33 1.01
CA ASP A 36 -7.42 9.72 -0.20
C ASP A 36 -7.41 8.62 -1.27
N LEU A 37 -7.94 7.43 -0.97
CA LEU A 37 -7.86 6.26 -1.84
C LEU A 37 -8.49 6.51 -3.21
N LYS A 38 -9.66 7.15 -3.28
CA LYS A 38 -10.33 7.46 -4.55
C LYS A 38 -9.46 8.33 -5.45
N LYS A 39 -8.81 9.33 -4.86
CA LYS A 39 -7.91 10.25 -5.56
C LYS A 39 -6.69 9.50 -6.11
N GLN A 40 -6.05 8.67 -5.29
CA GLN A 40 -4.85 7.93 -5.69
C GLN A 40 -5.13 6.88 -6.78
N ILE A 41 -6.24 6.13 -6.66
CA ILE A 41 -6.62 5.15 -7.69
C ILE A 41 -6.88 5.84 -9.02
N ASN A 42 -7.63 6.95 -9.02
CA ASN A 42 -7.91 7.70 -10.24
C ASN A 42 -6.62 8.18 -10.92
N LEU A 43 -5.66 8.69 -10.13
CA LEU A 43 -4.36 9.12 -10.65
C LEU A 43 -3.63 7.97 -11.35
N TYR A 44 -3.53 6.79 -10.72
CA TYR A 44 -2.83 5.66 -11.34
C TYR A 44 -3.54 5.17 -12.62
N ILE A 45 -4.87 5.16 -12.63
CA ILE A 45 -5.62 4.83 -13.84
C ILE A 45 -5.33 5.84 -14.95
N ASP A 46 -5.32 7.13 -14.64
CA ASP A 46 -5.03 8.19 -15.62
C ASP A 46 -3.65 8.00 -16.26
N LEU A 47 -2.65 7.75 -15.40
CA LEU A 47 -1.26 7.55 -15.83
C LEU A 47 -1.10 6.27 -16.66
N ILE A 48 -1.65 5.13 -16.21
CA ILE A 48 -1.52 3.84 -16.88
C ILE A 48 -2.22 3.83 -18.24
N GLN A 49 -3.36 4.52 -18.35
CA GLN A 49 -4.10 4.62 -19.62
C GLN A 49 -3.58 5.75 -20.54
N ASN A 50 -2.56 6.50 -20.11
CA ASN A 50 -2.02 7.66 -20.82
C ASN A 50 -3.10 8.69 -21.21
N ILE A 51 -3.96 9.01 -20.24
CA ILE A 51 -4.99 10.05 -20.39
C ILE A 51 -4.64 11.27 -19.52
N PRO A 52 -5.18 12.46 -19.82
CA PRO A 52 -4.95 13.64 -18.99
C PRO A 52 -5.36 13.41 -17.54
N VAL A 53 -4.50 13.81 -16.60
CA VAL A 53 -4.74 13.66 -15.17
C VAL A 53 -5.96 14.47 -14.75
N ARG A 54 -6.93 13.81 -14.11
CA ARG A 54 -8.13 14.45 -13.58
C ARG A 54 -7.75 15.42 -12.46
N THR A 55 -7.95 16.71 -12.70
CA THR A 55 -7.89 17.73 -11.64
C THR A 55 -9.14 17.64 -10.77
N GLU A 56 -9.01 17.84 -9.46
CA GLU A 56 -10.16 17.91 -8.56
C GLU A 56 -11.09 19.03 -9.03
N ASN A 57 -12.19 18.68 -9.70
CA ASN A 57 -13.30 19.59 -9.89
C ASN A 57 -13.88 19.87 -8.51
N LYS A 58 -13.52 21.02 -7.94
CA LYS A 58 -14.26 21.62 -6.84
C LYS A 58 -15.67 21.89 -7.38
N ALA A 59 -16.61 21.04 -7.01
CA ALA A 59 -18.01 21.44 -6.93
C ALA A 59 -18.16 22.46 -5.81
#